data_AF-A0A9D4KT04-F1
#
_entry.id   AF-A0A9D4KT04-F1
#
_cell.length_a   1.000
_cell.length_b   1.000
_cell.length_c   1.000
_cell.angle_alpha   90.00
_cell.angle_beta   90.00
_cell.angle_gamma   90.00
#
_symmetry.space_group_name_H-M   'P 1'
#
loop_
_entity.id
_entity.type
_entity.pdbx_description
1 polymer ?
#
loop_
_entity_poly.entity_id
_entity_poly.type
_entity_poly.pdbx_seq_one_letter_code
_entity_poly.pdbx_strand_id
1 'polypeptide(L)'
;MAQVKETINILVNILQLNGFSKCKPEYFRLAKFDNNETVEQFWNMLFEMTLFLQYGQSSTSPYYTHRECSKDVKVRLTKRSLQDMGYLSPQFSSLPADMTYGSRELLLAFAWVLTTQRVMDHIVEVSSSPLEKCFPSSTGAQKSRDRRMPDHLSVCKRLQRHQLLNGKLHLTLKHMFALHRESCRLQHKVHTCTEGVSVTPVLPHLRPGEVYLLQHPQHLNTANARSF
;
A
#
# COMPACT_ATOMS: atom_id res chain seq x y z
N MET A 1 26.99 -12.26 -9.05
CA MET A 1 26.95 -11.15 -8.07
C MET A 1 25.86 -10.09 -8.36
N ALA A 2 25.42 -9.87 -9.60
CA ALA A 2 24.37 -8.89 -9.93
C ALA A 2 23.03 -9.14 -9.20
N GLN A 3 22.62 -10.41 -9.05
CA GLN A 3 21.36 -10.81 -8.42
C GLN A 3 21.24 -10.39 -6.94
N VAL A 4 22.34 -10.41 -6.19
CA VAL A 4 22.35 -10.00 -4.77
C VAL A 4 22.13 -8.50 -4.65
N LYS A 5 22.82 -7.71 -5.49
CA LYS A 5 22.66 -6.25 -5.52
C LYS A 5 21.22 -5.86 -5.86
N GLU A 6 20.64 -6.54 -6.84
CA GLU A 6 19.25 -6.31 -7.27
C GLU A 6 18.24 -6.66 -6.17
N THR A 7 18.45 -7.78 -5.48
CA THR A 7 17.57 -8.22 -4.39
C THR A 7 17.60 -7.24 -3.21
N ILE A 8 18.78 -6.75 -2.83
CA ILE A 8 18.92 -5.72 -1.79
C ILE A 8 18.21 -4.43 -2.23
N ASN A 9 18.31 -4.07 -3.51
CA ASN A 9 17.65 -2.88 -4.03
C ASN A 9 16.12 -2.99 -3.96
N ILE A 10 15.57 -4.15 -4.34
CA ILE A 10 14.13 -4.43 -4.22
C ILE A 10 13.69 -4.39 -2.75
N LEU A 11 14.45 -5.01 -1.85
CA LEU A 11 14.16 -4.98 -0.42
C LEU A 11 14.10 -3.54 0.12
N VAL A 12 15.09 -2.72 -0.22
CA VAL A 12 15.13 -1.30 0.18
C VAL A 12 13.92 -0.55 -0.33
N ASN A 13 13.54 -0.75 -1.59
CA ASN A 13 12.36 -0.10 -2.16
C ASN A 13 11.08 -0.51 -1.44
N ILE A 14 10.92 -1.80 -1.10
CA ILE A 14 9.75 -2.29 -0.36
C ILE A 14 9.69 -1.64 1.02
N LEU A 15 10.82 -1.56 1.74
CA LEU A 15 10.85 -0.94 3.06
C LEU A 15 10.51 0.56 2.97
N GLN A 16 11.08 1.29 2.01
CA GLN A 16 10.78 2.71 1.84
C GLN A 16 9.29 2.96 1.51
N LEU A 17 8.67 2.10 0.67
CA LEU A 17 7.25 2.21 0.35
C LEU A 17 6.34 1.98 1.57
N ASN A 18 6.81 1.24 2.57
CA ASN A 18 6.08 0.98 3.82
C ASN A 18 6.43 1.96 4.95
N GLY A 19 7.06 3.10 4.61
CA GLY A 19 7.31 4.18 5.56
C GLY A 19 8.49 3.94 6.51
N PHE A 20 9.31 2.93 6.26
CA PHE A 20 10.57 2.75 6.99
C PHE A 20 11.59 3.84 6.61
N SER A 21 12.55 4.06 7.51
CA SER A 21 13.64 5.01 7.39
C SER A 21 14.41 4.87 6.07
N LYS A 22 14.84 6.02 5.51
CA LYS A 22 15.51 6.08 4.21
C LYS A 22 16.82 5.29 4.20
N CYS A 23 16.80 4.10 3.61
CA CYS A 23 17.98 3.25 3.49
C CYS A 23 18.53 3.25 2.06
N LYS A 24 19.84 3.09 1.89
CA LYS A 24 20.50 2.86 0.60
C LYS A 24 21.06 1.43 0.56
N PRO A 25 21.08 0.76 -0.61
CA PRO A 25 21.70 -0.56 -0.75
C PRO A 25 23.18 -0.59 -0.30
N GLU A 26 23.88 0.54 -0.47
CA GLU A 26 25.26 0.74 -0.01
C GLU A 26 25.42 0.54 1.51
N TYR A 27 24.41 0.87 2.32
CA TYR A 27 24.48 0.71 3.77
C TYR A 27 24.57 -0.76 4.17
N PHE A 28 23.92 -1.68 3.45
CA PHE A 28 24.05 -3.12 3.69
C PHE A 28 25.45 -3.62 3.37
N ARG A 29 26.07 -3.08 2.31
CA ARG A 29 27.46 -3.41 1.97
C ARG A 29 28.42 -2.90 3.05
N LEU A 30 28.26 -1.66 3.50
CA LEU A 30 29.11 -1.04 4.51
C LEU A 30 28.97 -1.71 5.89
N ALA A 31 27.74 -2.06 6.29
CA ALA A 31 27.48 -2.76 7.55
C ALA A 31 28.10 -4.17 7.58
N LYS A 32 28.18 -4.85 6.43
CA LYS A 32 28.88 -6.14 6.33
C LYS A 32 30.36 -6.04 6.75
N PHE A 33 30.99 -4.88 6.54
CA PHE A 33 32.39 -4.60 6.88
C PHE A 33 32.54 -3.79 8.18
N ASP A 34 31.52 -3.78 9.04
CA ASP A 34 31.54 -3.08 10.33
C ASP A 34 31.85 -1.58 10.25
N ASN A 35 31.36 -0.91 9.19
CA ASN A 35 31.48 0.54 9.09
C ASN A 35 30.47 1.24 10.02
N ASN A 36 30.98 2.13 10.87
CA ASN A 36 30.23 2.86 11.89
C ASN A 36 29.24 3.88 11.30
N GLU A 37 29.43 4.35 10.07
CA GLU A 37 28.52 5.31 9.41
C GLU A 37 27.07 4.81 9.29
N THR A 38 26.88 3.48 9.33
CA THR A 38 25.57 2.85 9.13
C THR A 38 24.86 2.47 10.42
N VAL A 39 25.53 2.57 11.57
CA VAL A 39 25.06 2.02 12.86
C VAL A 39 23.74 2.68 13.30
N GLU A 40 23.69 4.01 13.29
CA GLU A 40 22.48 4.76 13.65
C GLU A 40 21.30 4.43 12.72
N GLN A 41 21.57 4.28 11.43
CA GLN A 41 20.54 3.94 10.46
C GLN A 41 19.96 2.53 10.72
N PHE A 42 20.80 1.56 11.03
CA PHE A 42 20.35 0.20 11.35
C PHE A 42 19.58 0.12 12.67
N TRP A 43 19.97 0.89 13.69
CA TRP A 43 19.17 1.00 14.92
C TRP A 43 17.79 1.58 14.67
N ASN A 44 17.69 2.67 13.88
CA ASN A 44 16.40 3.26 13.53
C ASN A 44 15.52 2.27 12.74
N MET A 45 16.09 1.55 11.76
CA MET A 45 15.36 0.54 11.00
C MET A 45 14.87 -0.62 11.89
N LEU A 46 15.72 -1.12 12.78
CA LEU A 46 15.33 -2.19 13.72
C LEU A 46 14.23 -1.73 14.67
N PHE A 47 14.36 -0.52 15.22
CA PHE A 47 13.34 0.07 16.07
C PHE A 47 11.99 0.17 15.35
N GLU A 48 11.97 0.75 14.15
CA GLU A 48 10.76 0.84 13.33
C GLU A 48 10.20 -0.54 12.96
N MET A 49 11.05 -1.54 12.68
CA MET A 49 10.61 -2.91 12.43
C MET A 49 9.93 -3.52 13.65
N THR A 50 10.49 -3.30 14.85
CA THR A 50 9.86 -3.80 16.08
C THR A 50 8.50 -3.15 16.33
N LEU A 51 8.36 -1.85 16.05
CA LEU A 51 7.08 -1.15 16.12
C LEU A 51 6.09 -1.64 15.05
N PHE A 52 6.56 -1.82 13.82
CA PHE A 52 5.74 -2.31 12.71
C PHE A 52 5.18 -3.71 13.03
N LEU A 53 5.99 -4.60 13.58
CA LEU A 53 5.55 -5.93 13.97
C LEU A 53 4.54 -5.90 15.13
N GLN A 54 4.67 -4.96 16.06
CA GLN A 54 3.78 -4.87 17.22
C GLN A 54 2.45 -4.16 16.93
N TYR A 55 2.46 -3.12 16.09
CA TYR A 55 1.30 -2.23 15.88
C TYR A 55 0.77 -2.24 14.43
N GLY A 56 1.44 -2.93 13.50
CA GLY A 56 1.04 -3.00 12.09
C GLY A 56 1.27 -1.71 11.30
N GLN A 57 1.87 -0.68 11.90
CA GLN A 57 2.24 0.58 11.22
C GLN A 57 3.59 1.08 11.73
N SER A 58 4.46 1.50 10.81
CA SER A 58 5.81 2.03 11.09
C SER A 58 5.78 3.46 11.68
N SER A 59 4.69 4.20 11.48
CA SER A 59 4.59 5.64 11.78
C SER A 59 3.60 6.02 12.89
N THR A 60 2.94 5.07 13.55
CA THR A 60 1.90 5.40 14.54
C THR A 60 1.99 4.47 15.74
N SER A 61 3.01 4.69 16.57
CA SER A 61 2.88 4.40 18.00
C SER A 61 2.27 5.65 18.66
N PRO A 62 1.16 5.54 19.40
CA PRO A 62 0.56 6.67 20.12
C PRO A 62 1.43 7.22 21.26
N TYR A 63 2.56 6.57 21.55
CA TYR A 63 3.45 6.94 22.67
C TYR A 63 4.83 7.46 22.23
N TYR A 64 5.27 7.16 20.99
CA TYR A 64 6.63 7.50 20.54
C TYR A 64 6.65 7.84 19.05
N THR A 65 6.79 9.12 18.72
CA THR A 65 7.13 9.56 17.36
C THR A 65 8.60 9.23 17.09
N HIS A 66 8.92 8.64 15.93
CA HIS A 66 10.29 8.34 15.48
C HIS A 66 11.29 9.51 15.66
N ARG A 67 10.79 10.74 15.66
CA ARG A 67 11.56 11.99 15.74
C ARG A 67 11.82 12.52 17.15
N GLU A 68 11.11 12.06 18.18
CA GLU A 68 11.19 12.63 19.54
C GLU A 68 11.83 11.68 20.56
N CYS A 69 12.05 10.42 20.18
CA CYS A 69 12.63 9.41 21.05
C CYS A 69 14.16 9.52 21.10
N SER A 70 14.73 9.70 22.30
CA SER A 70 16.18 9.73 22.53
C SER A 70 16.86 8.43 22.07
N LYS A 71 18.12 8.51 21.63
CA LYS A 71 18.90 7.36 21.12
C LYS A 71 18.94 6.21 22.11
N ASP A 72 19.18 6.50 23.40
CA ASP A 72 19.20 5.50 24.47
C ASP A 72 17.87 4.74 24.59
N VAL A 73 16.76 5.45 24.50
CA VAL A 73 15.41 4.86 24.60
C VAL A 73 15.16 3.94 23.41
N LYS A 74 15.53 4.36 22.18
CA LYS A 74 15.42 3.51 20.99
C LYS A 74 16.22 2.22 21.15
N VAL A 75 17.47 2.30 21.62
CA VAL A 75 18.32 1.11 21.82
C VAL A 75 17.69 0.17 22.87
N ARG A 76 17.30 0.71 24.04
CA ARG A 76 16.73 -0.11 25.12
C ARG A 76 15.44 -0.80 24.70
N LEU A 77 14.52 -0.08 24.04
CA LEU A 77 13.27 -0.65 23.54
C LEU A 77 13.54 -1.72 22.46
N THR A 78 14.41 -1.42 21.50
CA THR A 78 14.76 -2.37 20.43
C THR A 78 15.35 -3.65 21.01
N LYS A 79 16.28 -3.54 21.98
CA LYS A 79 16.87 -4.69 22.67
C LYS A 79 15.80 -5.52 23.39
N ARG A 80 14.92 -4.87 24.15
CA ARG A 80 13.84 -5.55 24.87
C ARG A 80 12.90 -6.27 23.91
N SER A 81 12.42 -5.59 22.87
CA SER A 81 11.53 -6.19 21.87
C SER A 81 12.18 -7.39 21.16
N LEU A 82 13.47 -7.29 20.83
CA LEU A 82 14.22 -8.41 20.24
C LEU A 82 14.38 -9.60 21.19
N GLN A 83 14.62 -9.34 22.48
CA GLN A 83 14.65 -10.39 23.50
C GLN A 83 13.29 -11.06 23.67
N ASP A 84 12.21 -10.26 23.71
CA ASP A 84 10.83 -10.76 23.79
C ASP A 84 10.46 -11.61 22.56
N MET A 85 11.04 -11.29 21.39
CA MET A 85 10.93 -12.09 20.17
C MET A 85 11.81 -13.35 20.15
N GLY A 86 12.75 -13.50 21.10
CA GLY A 86 13.65 -14.65 21.23
C GLY A 86 15.06 -14.48 20.63
N TYR A 87 15.46 -13.26 20.26
CA TYR A 87 16.83 -12.99 19.79
C TYR A 87 17.78 -12.75 20.96
N LEU A 88 18.55 -13.78 21.31
CA LEU A 88 19.43 -13.81 22.50
C LEU A 88 20.93 -13.71 22.17
N SER A 89 21.31 -12.96 21.13
CA SER A 89 22.74 -12.80 20.79
C SER A 89 23.47 -11.98 21.88
N PRO A 90 24.57 -12.52 22.46
CA PRO A 90 25.35 -11.79 23.45
C PRO A 90 26.09 -10.60 22.84
N GLN A 91 26.57 -10.74 21.60
CA GLN A 91 27.28 -9.69 20.85
C GLN A 91 26.37 -8.49 20.59
N PHE A 92 25.11 -8.74 20.23
CA PHE A 92 24.09 -7.70 20.09
C PHE A 92 23.74 -7.04 21.43
N SER A 93 23.63 -7.83 22.50
CA SER A 93 23.31 -7.33 23.84
C SER A 93 24.40 -6.40 24.37
N SER A 94 25.67 -6.67 24.05
CA SER A 94 26.82 -5.84 24.42
C SER A 94 26.96 -4.52 23.65
N LEU A 95 26.14 -4.27 22.62
CA LEU A 95 26.27 -3.05 21.81
C LEU A 95 25.98 -1.77 22.63
N PRO A 96 26.68 -0.66 22.36
CA PRO A 96 26.54 0.59 23.11
C PRO A 96 25.20 1.28 22.83
N ALA A 97 24.69 1.99 23.83
CA ALA A 97 23.48 2.82 23.70
C ALA A 97 23.69 4.06 22.80
N ASP A 98 24.94 4.50 22.66
CA ASP A 98 25.33 5.67 21.86
C ASP A 98 25.34 5.42 20.35
N MET A 99 25.02 4.20 19.90
CA MET A 99 24.98 3.82 18.48
C MET A 99 26.32 4.03 17.75
N THR A 100 27.45 3.78 18.41
CA THR A 100 28.79 4.09 17.88
C THR A 100 29.41 2.99 17.03
N TYR A 101 29.15 1.72 17.31
CA TYR A 101 29.73 0.58 16.57
C TYR A 101 28.80 -0.65 16.54
N GLY A 102 29.20 -1.64 15.72
CA GLY A 102 28.54 -2.95 15.63
C GLY A 102 27.51 -3.06 14.51
N SER A 103 27.72 -2.37 13.38
CA SER A 103 26.78 -2.40 12.25
C SER A 103 26.57 -3.80 11.68
N ARG A 104 27.57 -4.70 11.76
CA ARG A 104 27.40 -6.10 11.34
C ARG A 104 26.43 -6.87 12.23
N GLU A 105 26.54 -6.71 13.55
CA GLU A 105 25.63 -7.36 14.50
C GLU A 105 24.21 -6.84 14.35
N LEU A 106 24.05 -5.54 14.05
CA LEU A 106 22.74 -4.97 13.73
C LEU A 106 22.18 -5.52 12.42
N LEU A 107 23.03 -5.69 11.40
CA LEU A 107 22.63 -6.30 10.14
C LEU A 107 22.19 -7.76 10.33
N LEU A 108 22.86 -8.51 11.20
CA LEU A 108 22.48 -9.88 11.56
C LEU A 108 21.15 -9.91 12.30
N ALA A 109 20.96 -9.05 13.30
CA ALA A 109 19.69 -8.92 14.00
C ALA A 109 18.55 -8.56 13.04
N PHE A 110 18.80 -7.63 12.12
CA PHE A 110 17.86 -7.22 11.09
C PHE A 110 17.49 -8.40 10.18
N ALA A 111 18.48 -9.13 9.66
CA ALA A 111 18.26 -10.30 8.82
C ALA A 111 17.49 -11.40 9.58
N TRP A 112 17.79 -11.59 10.86
CA TRP A 112 17.09 -12.53 11.72
C TRP A 112 15.62 -12.16 11.91
N VAL A 113 15.30 -10.89 12.17
CA VAL A 113 13.91 -10.42 12.27
C VAL A 113 13.18 -10.64 10.94
N LEU A 114 13.82 -10.26 9.83
CA LEU A 114 13.23 -10.33 8.50
C LEU A 114 12.86 -11.77 8.10
N THR A 115 13.67 -12.74 8.51
CA THR A 115 13.46 -14.16 8.20
C THR A 115 12.56 -14.87 9.22
N THR A 116 12.70 -14.57 10.51
CA THR A 116 12.00 -15.29 11.58
C THR A 116 10.58 -14.77 11.78
N GLN A 117 10.40 -13.45 11.74
CA GLN A 117 9.11 -12.80 12.02
C GLN A 117 8.23 -12.63 10.78
N ARG A 118 8.61 -13.24 9.65
CA ARG A 118 7.88 -13.18 8.36
C ARG A 118 7.41 -11.75 8.02
N VAL A 119 8.31 -10.77 8.19
CA VAL A 119 8.00 -9.33 8.04
C VAL A 119 7.33 -9.03 6.70
N MET A 120 7.75 -9.73 5.64
CA MET A 120 7.19 -9.58 4.30
C MET A 120 5.70 -9.98 4.25
N ASP A 121 5.30 -11.01 4.99
CA ASP A 121 3.92 -11.49 5.05
C ASP A 121 3.03 -10.43 5.71
N HIS A 122 3.49 -9.85 6.81
CA HIS A 122 2.84 -8.73 7.49
C HIS A 122 2.79 -7.47 6.63
N ILE A 123 3.85 -7.15 5.89
CA ILE A 123 3.82 -6.05 4.91
C ILE A 123 2.71 -6.28 3.87
N VAL A 124 2.56 -7.50 3.36
CA VAL A 124 1.49 -7.83 2.40
C VAL A 124 0.11 -7.78 3.08
N GLU A 125 0.00 -8.06 4.39
CA GLU A 125 -1.25 -7.94 5.16
C GLU A 125 -1.65 -6.49 5.35
N VAL A 126 -0.73 -5.65 5.80
CA VAL A 126 -0.99 -4.23 6.02
C VAL A 126 -1.24 -3.49 4.70
N SER A 127 -0.54 -3.86 3.63
CA SER A 127 -0.73 -3.28 2.29
C SER A 127 -1.95 -3.82 1.54
N SER A 128 -2.71 -4.77 2.12
CA SER A 128 -3.98 -5.19 1.54
C SER A 128 -4.92 -4.00 1.45
N SER A 129 -5.31 -3.68 0.21
CA SER A 129 -5.95 -2.42 -0.14
C SER A 129 -7.23 -2.17 0.66
N PRO A 130 -7.55 -0.92 1.03
CA PRO A 130 -8.89 -0.54 1.49
C PRO A 130 -10.00 -0.98 0.52
N LEU A 131 -9.68 -1.15 -0.77
CA LEU A 131 -10.59 -1.70 -1.78
C LEU A 131 -11.00 -3.15 -1.49
N GLU A 132 -10.15 -3.96 -0.85
CA GLU A 132 -10.51 -5.32 -0.45
C GLU A 132 -11.53 -5.33 0.70
N LYS A 133 -11.56 -4.27 1.53
CA LYS A 133 -12.64 -4.03 2.50
C LYS A 133 -13.93 -3.52 1.83
N CYS A 134 -13.81 -2.70 0.78
CA CYS A 134 -14.97 -2.16 0.04
C CYS A 134 -15.61 -3.17 -0.92
N PHE A 135 -14.83 -4.13 -1.43
CA PHE A 135 -15.30 -5.21 -2.28
C PHE A 135 -15.07 -6.55 -1.57
N PRO A 136 -15.84 -6.86 -0.50
CA PRO A 136 -15.85 -8.22 0.02
C PRO A 136 -16.20 -9.12 -1.16
N SER A 137 -15.31 -10.07 -1.44
CA SER A 137 -15.44 -10.99 -2.57
C SER A 137 -16.87 -11.52 -2.57
N SER A 138 -17.66 -11.16 -3.59
CA SER A 138 -19.05 -11.58 -3.78
C SER A 138 -19.09 -13.04 -4.23
N THR A 139 -18.34 -13.91 -3.56
CA THR A 139 -18.55 -15.35 -3.60
C THR A 139 -19.47 -15.67 -2.44
N GLY A 140 -20.76 -15.74 -2.71
CA GLY A 140 -21.75 -16.34 -1.83
C GLY A 140 -21.49 -17.84 -1.66
N ALA A 141 -20.39 -18.19 -0.98
CA ALA A 141 -20.14 -19.54 -0.53
C ALA A 141 -20.68 -19.64 0.90
N GLN A 142 -21.67 -20.50 1.05
CA GLN A 142 -22.43 -20.76 2.25
C GLN A 142 -21.56 -20.87 3.50
N LYS A 143 -22.07 -20.30 4.60
CA LYS A 143 -21.71 -20.64 5.98
C LYS A 143 -21.89 -22.14 6.18
N SER A 144 -20.88 -22.94 5.84
CA SER A 144 -20.72 -24.28 6.39
C SER A 144 -19.70 -24.18 7.51
N ARG A 145 -20.25 -24.30 8.72
CA ARG A 145 -19.53 -24.44 9.98
C ARG A 145 -18.86 -25.80 9.95
N ASP A 146 -17.65 -25.90 9.41
CA ASP A 146 -16.80 -27.04 9.68
C ASP A 146 -15.32 -26.70 9.75
N ARG A 147 -14.65 -27.48 10.58
CA ARG A 147 -13.37 -27.23 11.24
C ARG A 147 -12.18 -27.30 10.30
N ARG A 148 -11.13 -26.57 10.71
CA ARG A 148 -9.74 -26.51 10.21
C ARG A 148 -9.52 -25.60 9.00
N MET A 149 -9.23 -24.35 9.32
CA MET A 149 -8.51 -23.41 8.46
C MET A 149 -7.26 -24.07 7.87
N PRO A 150 -7.12 -24.17 6.53
CA PRO A 150 -5.81 -24.31 5.94
C PRO A 150 -5.13 -22.94 6.05
N ASP A 151 -3.92 -22.97 6.60
CA ASP A 151 -2.97 -21.87 6.71
C ASP A 151 -3.07 -20.85 5.57
N HIS A 152 -2.92 -19.58 5.97
CA HIS A 152 -2.51 -18.43 5.17
C HIS A 152 -2.18 -18.76 3.71
N LEU A 153 -2.96 -18.20 2.75
CA LEU A 153 -2.53 -18.17 1.36
C LEU A 153 -1.06 -17.77 1.32
N SER A 154 -0.21 -18.59 0.69
CA SER A 154 1.20 -18.26 0.55
C SER A 154 1.34 -16.84 0.01
N VAL A 155 2.34 -16.09 0.50
CA VAL A 155 2.62 -14.71 0.11
C VAL A 155 2.52 -14.52 -1.40
N CYS A 156 3.06 -15.48 -2.17
CA CYS A 156 2.99 -15.51 -3.62
C CYS A 156 1.56 -15.49 -4.16
N LYS A 157 0.63 -16.29 -3.61
CA LYS A 157 -0.78 -16.30 -4.02
C LYS A 157 -1.48 -14.99 -3.66
N ARG A 158 -1.12 -14.38 -2.53
CA ARG A 158 -1.66 -13.07 -2.13
C ARG A 158 -1.16 -11.95 -3.04
N LEU A 159 0.13 -11.94 -3.35
CA LEU A 159 0.72 -11.03 -4.33
C LEU A 159 0.08 -11.20 -5.71
N GLN A 160 -0.11 -12.45 -6.16
CA GLN A 160 -0.78 -12.73 -7.44
C GLN A 160 -2.22 -12.21 -7.46
N ARG A 161 -2.96 -12.37 -6.35
CA ARG A 161 -4.31 -11.79 -6.19
C ARG A 161 -4.28 -10.26 -6.26
N HIS A 162 -3.34 -9.60 -5.60
CA HIS A 162 -3.19 -8.14 -5.69
C HIS A 162 -2.83 -7.68 -7.10
N GLN A 163 -1.93 -8.37 -7.79
CA GLN A 163 -1.59 -8.10 -9.17
C GLN A 163 -2.81 -8.22 -10.09
N LEU A 164 -3.63 -9.27 -9.91
CA LEU A 164 -4.87 -9.45 -10.65
C LEU A 164 -5.87 -8.32 -10.39
N LEU A 165 -6.07 -7.93 -9.13
CA LEU A 165 -6.99 -6.86 -8.76
C LEU A 165 -6.54 -5.51 -9.35
N ASN A 166 -5.24 -5.22 -9.30
CA ASN A 166 -4.67 -4.01 -9.89
C ASN A 166 -4.84 -4.01 -11.43
N GLY A 167 -4.64 -5.17 -12.06
CA GLY A 167 -4.93 -5.35 -13.49
C GLY A 167 -6.39 -5.07 -13.83
N LYS A 168 -7.34 -5.61 -13.05
CA LYS A 168 -8.78 -5.34 -13.22
C LYS A 168 -9.10 -3.86 -13.07
N LEU A 169 -8.60 -3.20 -12.03
CA LEU A 169 -8.80 -1.76 -11.81
C LEU A 169 -8.28 -0.95 -13.00
N HIS A 170 -7.08 -1.26 -13.47
CA HIS A 170 -6.48 -0.55 -14.59
C HIS A 170 -7.31 -0.71 -15.89
N LEU A 171 -7.84 -1.92 -16.14
CA LEU A 171 -8.74 -2.17 -17.27
C LEU A 171 -10.07 -1.43 -17.11
N THR A 172 -10.68 -1.45 -15.93
CA THR A 172 -11.93 -0.73 -15.65
C THR A 172 -11.75 0.78 -15.81
N LEU A 173 -10.65 1.36 -15.32
CA LEU A 173 -10.34 2.77 -15.51
C LEU A 173 -10.18 3.10 -16.99
N LYS A 174 -9.40 2.31 -17.74
CA LYS A 174 -9.27 2.48 -19.19
C LYS A 174 -10.62 2.41 -19.90
N HIS A 175 -11.48 1.48 -19.50
CA HIS A 175 -12.83 1.35 -20.04
C HIS A 175 -13.69 2.58 -19.72
N MET A 176 -13.68 3.08 -18.48
CA MET A 176 -14.39 4.30 -18.11
C MET A 176 -13.90 5.52 -18.90
N PHE A 177 -12.58 5.65 -19.11
CA PHE A 177 -12.02 6.70 -19.96
C PHE A 177 -12.48 6.57 -21.42
N ALA A 178 -12.55 5.34 -21.95
CA ALA A 178 -13.06 5.11 -23.30
C ALA A 178 -14.54 5.49 -23.43
N LEU A 179 -15.38 5.08 -22.46
CA LEU A 179 -16.81 5.44 -22.42
C LEU A 179 -17.00 6.95 -22.28
N HIS A 180 -16.23 7.61 -21.42
CA HIS A 180 -16.29 9.06 -21.27
C HIS A 180 -15.92 9.77 -22.57
N ARG A 181 -14.84 9.33 -23.23
CA ARG A 181 -14.42 9.88 -24.52
C ARG A 181 -15.48 9.65 -25.60
N GLU A 182 -16.11 8.49 -25.62
CA GLU A 182 -17.21 8.22 -26.54
C GLU A 182 -18.42 9.11 -26.26
N SER A 183 -18.82 9.26 -25.00
CA SER A 183 -19.90 10.15 -24.59
C SER A 183 -19.64 11.59 -25.04
N CYS A 184 -18.43 12.12 -24.80
CA CYS A 184 -18.05 13.44 -25.27
C CYS A 184 -18.10 13.56 -26.80
N ARG A 185 -17.65 12.52 -27.53
CA ARG A 185 -17.71 12.48 -29.00
C ARG A 185 -19.16 12.50 -29.50
N LEU A 186 -20.05 11.70 -28.90
CA LEU A 186 -21.46 11.64 -29.26
C LEU A 186 -22.18 12.95 -28.92
N GLN A 187 -21.91 13.52 -27.75
CA GLN A 187 -22.45 14.80 -27.34
C GLN A 187 -22.01 15.92 -28.29
N HIS A 188 -20.73 15.95 -28.69
CA HIS A 188 -20.23 16.90 -29.68
C HIS A 188 -20.97 16.75 -31.02
N LYS A 189 -21.17 15.51 -31.51
CA LYS A 189 -21.97 15.27 -32.73
C LYS A 189 -23.39 15.83 -32.61
N VAL A 190 -24.06 15.62 -31.47
CA VAL A 190 -25.41 16.16 -31.24
C VAL A 190 -25.39 17.69 -31.28
N HIS A 191 -24.42 18.32 -30.61
CA HIS A 191 -24.30 19.78 -30.59
C HIS A 191 -24.06 20.33 -31.99
N THR A 192 -23.15 19.75 -32.78
CA THR A 192 -22.87 20.19 -34.17
C THR A 192 -24.08 19.97 -35.09
N CYS A 193 -24.82 18.87 -34.93
CA CYS A 193 -26.01 18.62 -35.74
C CYS A 193 -27.22 19.50 -35.37
N THR A 194 -27.24 20.11 -34.18
CA THR A 194 -28.34 20.94 -33.69
C THR A 194 -27.96 22.41 -33.52
N GLU A 195 -26.81 22.79 -34.07
CA GLU A 195 -26.32 24.16 -34.08
C GLU A 195 -27.31 25.06 -34.83
N GLY A 196 -27.75 26.13 -34.18
CA GLY A 196 -28.79 27.04 -34.68
C GLY A 196 -30.22 26.70 -34.23
N VAL A 197 -30.42 25.55 -33.56
CA VAL A 197 -31.71 25.18 -32.95
C VAL A 197 -31.53 25.21 -31.43
N SER A 198 -32.25 26.10 -30.75
CA SER A 198 -32.16 26.25 -29.29
C SER A 198 -33.54 26.31 -28.64
N VAL A 199 -33.66 25.63 -27.48
CA VAL A 199 -34.82 25.74 -26.58
C VAL A 199 -34.58 26.79 -25.50
N THR A 200 -33.31 27.04 -25.14
CA THR A 200 -32.91 28.04 -24.16
C THR A 200 -32.04 29.13 -24.78
N PRO A 201 -32.15 30.41 -24.35
CA PRO A 201 -31.42 31.53 -24.94
C PRO A 201 -29.91 31.54 -24.65
N VAL A 202 -29.43 30.61 -23.81
CA VAL A 202 -28.03 30.58 -23.33
C VAL A 202 -27.13 29.70 -24.19
N LEU A 203 -27.67 28.72 -24.91
CA LEU A 203 -26.91 27.76 -25.71
C LEU A 203 -27.46 27.72 -27.14
N PRO A 204 -26.62 27.88 -28.17
CA PRO A 204 -27.06 27.90 -29.59
C PRO A 204 -27.29 26.49 -30.18
N HIS A 205 -27.37 25.45 -29.35
CA HIS A 205 -27.55 24.05 -29.77
C HIS A 205 -28.39 23.28 -28.74
N LEU A 206 -28.99 22.16 -29.15
CA LEU A 206 -29.74 21.28 -28.26
C LEU A 206 -28.81 20.36 -27.46
N ARG A 207 -29.20 20.03 -26.25
CA ARG A 207 -28.54 19.01 -25.41
C ARG A 207 -29.02 17.61 -25.81
N PRO A 208 -28.22 16.55 -25.59
CA PRO A 208 -28.63 15.18 -25.89
C PRO A 208 -29.97 14.77 -25.23
N GLY A 209 -30.25 15.23 -24.01
CA GLY A 209 -31.54 14.98 -23.34
C GLY A 209 -32.73 15.68 -23.99
N GLU A 210 -32.53 16.88 -24.54
CA GLU A 210 -33.59 17.63 -25.24
C GLU A 210 -33.92 16.97 -26.58
N VAL A 211 -32.89 16.55 -27.33
CA VAL A 211 -33.05 15.78 -28.57
C VAL A 211 -33.77 14.45 -28.31
N TYR A 212 -33.42 13.77 -27.23
CA TYR A 212 -34.09 12.52 -26.84
C TYR A 212 -35.59 12.73 -26.54
N LEU A 213 -35.94 13.82 -25.83
CA LEU A 213 -37.33 14.16 -25.53
C LEU A 213 -38.13 14.53 -26.80
N LEU A 214 -37.50 15.19 -27.78
CA LEU A 214 -38.13 15.48 -29.08
C LEU A 214 -38.42 14.20 -29.88
N GLN A 215 -37.54 13.20 -29.81
CA GLN A 215 -37.74 11.91 -30.48
C GLN A 215 -38.77 11.03 -29.79
N HIS A 216 -38.90 11.14 -28.46
CA HIS A 216 -39.82 10.31 -27.66
C HIS A 216 -40.75 11.17 -26.78
N PRO A 217 -41.79 11.78 -27.38
CA PRO A 217 -42.69 12.69 -26.66
C PRO A 217 -43.49 12.00 -25.53
N GLN A 218 -43.58 10.67 -25.55
CA GLN A 218 -44.27 9.86 -24.54
C GLN A 218 -43.64 9.98 -23.13
N HIS A 219 -42.35 10.31 -23.04
CA HIS A 219 -41.64 10.46 -21.76
C HIS A 219 -41.85 11.81 -21.07
N LEU A 220 -42.39 12.82 -21.76
CA LEU A 220 -42.71 14.13 -21.18
C LEU A 220 -43.78 14.01 -20.07
N ASN A 221 -44.75 13.11 -20.23
CA ASN A 221 -45.83 12.90 -19.25
C ASN A 221 -45.34 12.26 -17.94
N THR A 222 -44.24 11.49 -17.98
CA THR A 222 -43.70 10.84 -16.78
C THR A 222 -42.76 11.72 -15.95
N ALA A 223 -42.16 12.76 -16.56
CA ALA A 223 -41.31 13.71 -15.84
C ALA A 223 -42.13 14.69 -14.97
N ASN A 224 -43.31 15.10 -15.45
CA ASN A 224 -44.23 15.96 -14.69
C ASN A 224 -44.88 15.25 -13.48
N ALA A 225 -44.87 13.91 -13.43
CA ALA A 225 -45.44 13.14 -12.32
C ALA A 225 -44.47 12.92 -11.13
N ARG A 226 -43.20 13.34 -11.24
CA ARG A 226 -42.19 13.22 -10.16
C ARG A 226 -41.90 14.55 -9.45
N SER A 227 -42.65 15.60 -9.77
CA SER A 227 -42.50 16.96 -9.22
C SER A 227 -43.80 17.46 -8.57
N PHE A 228 -44.48 16.59 -7.82
CA PHE A 228 -45.44 16.94 -6.78
C PHE A 228 -45.26 16.01 -5.58
#